data_AF-A0A933A4I3-F1
#
_entry.id   AF-A0A933A4I3-F1
#
_cell.length_a   1.000
_cell.length_b   1.000
_cell.length_c   1.000
_cell.angle_alpha   90.00
_cell.angle_beta   90.00
_cell.angle_gamma   90.00
#
_symmetry.space_group_name_H-M   'P 1'
#
loop_
_entity.id
_entity.type
_entity.pdbx_description
1 polymer ?
#
loop_
_entity_poly.entity_id
_entity_poly.type
_entity_poly.pdbx_seq_one_letter_code
_entity_poly.pdbx_strand_id
1 'polypeptide(L)'
;FRVKKTEGGQTTFYANQYYERNLTTGVTTLYYYLGGKLVAYKEGETLRYIHQDHLTGTSVTTDSSGNSIGTISYKPYGEARSSAGTLPAQKFTGQRLDGTGLYYYGARYYDPALARFVSADTIVPSSRKELPAKRALGVAWRVAKPATRLVRRGERCF
;
A
#
# COMPACT_ATOMS: atom_id res chain seq x y z
N PHE A 1 -4.87 0.25 10.26
CA PHE A 1 -5.83 -0.85 10.02
C PHE A 1 -7.17 -0.45 10.63
N ARG A 2 -8.28 -0.75 9.96
CA ARG A 2 -9.63 -0.44 10.46
C ARG A 2 -10.09 -1.58 11.38
N VAL A 3 -10.61 -1.24 12.57
CA VAL A 3 -11.07 -2.22 13.56
C VAL A 3 -12.60 -2.37 13.57
N LYS A 4 -13.33 -1.31 13.24
CA LYS A 4 -14.80 -1.32 13.22
C LYS A 4 -15.32 -0.37 12.13
N LYS A 5 -16.46 -0.70 11.53
CA LYS A 5 -17.23 0.18 10.64
C LYS A 5 -18.71 -0.01 10.91
N THR A 6 -19.48 1.08 10.91
CA THR A 6 -20.95 1.04 10.87
C THR A 6 -21.41 1.68 9.58
N GLU A 7 -22.21 0.96 8.79
CA GLU A 7 -22.73 1.40 7.49
C GLU A 7 -24.14 0.85 7.33
N GLY A 8 -25.11 1.69 6.96
CA GLY A 8 -26.52 1.27 6.80
C GLY A 8 -27.12 0.61 8.05
N GLY A 9 -26.71 1.01 9.25
CA GLY A 9 -27.16 0.40 10.52
C GLY A 9 -26.52 -0.95 10.87
N GLN A 10 -25.69 -1.50 9.98
CA GLN A 10 -24.94 -2.73 10.20
C GLN A 10 -23.56 -2.38 10.75
N THR A 11 -23.13 -3.09 11.79
CA THR A 11 -21.81 -2.88 12.39
C THR A 11 -20.90 -4.07 12.12
N THR A 12 -19.83 -3.85 11.38
CA THR A 12 -18.81 -4.87 11.10
C THR A 12 -17.55 -4.61 11.93
N PHE A 13 -17.11 -5.64 12.65
CA PHE A 13 -15.84 -5.68 13.34
C PHE A 13 -14.80 -6.41 12.47
N TYR A 14 -13.60 -5.85 12.39
CA TYR A 14 -12.48 -6.35 11.60
C TYR A 14 -11.35 -6.69 12.57
N ALA A 15 -11.17 -7.96 12.89
CA ALA A 15 -10.11 -8.37 13.81
C ALA A 15 -8.73 -8.27 13.14
N ASN A 16 -8.67 -8.70 11.88
CA ASN A 16 -7.48 -8.68 11.03
C ASN A 16 -7.91 -8.84 9.55
N GLN A 17 -6.96 -9.01 8.63
CA GLN A 17 -7.26 -9.19 7.21
C GLN A 17 -7.98 -10.52 6.86
N TYR A 18 -7.94 -11.49 7.77
CA TYR A 18 -8.45 -12.84 7.57
C TYR A 18 -9.85 -13.05 8.16
N TYR A 19 -10.27 -12.17 9.08
CA TYR A 19 -11.48 -12.35 9.88
C TYR A 19 -12.24 -11.06 10.04
N GLU A 20 -13.50 -11.07 9.62
CA GLU A 20 -14.49 -10.05 9.95
C GLU A 20 -15.78 -10.66 10.47
N ARG A 21 -16.49 -9.91 11.31
CA ARG A 21 -17.79 -10.31 11.85
C ARG A 21 -18.76 -9.15 11.80
N ASN A 22 -19.91 -9.36 11.18
CA ASN A 22 -21.03 -8.46 11.32
C ASN A 22 -21.65 -8.69 12.71
N LEU A 23 -21.52 -7.70 13.60
CA LEU A 23 -22.02 -7.74 14.97
C LEU A 23 -23.55 -7.58 15.03
N THR A 24 -24.16 -7.04 13.98
CA THR A 24 -25.60 -6.86 13.90
C THR A 24 -26.29 -8.14 13.42
N THR A 25 -25.80 -8.79 12.35
CA THR A 25 -26.36 -10.07 11.85
C THR A 25 -25.77 -11.31 12.52
N GLY A 26 -24.63 -11.18 13.21
CA GLY A 26 -23.87 -12.30 13.76
C GLY A 26 -23.04 -13.08 12.74
N VAL A 27 -23.18 -12.80 11.44
CA VAL A 27 -22.47 -13.50 10.35
C VAL A 27 -20.97 -13.22 10.42
N THR A 28 -20.18 -14.29 10.29
CA THR A 28 -18.72 -14.23 10.27
C THR A 28 -18.21 -14.53 8.86
N THR A 29 -17.20 -13.78 8.43
CA THR A 29 -16.54 -13.96 7.14
C THR A 29 -15.05 -14.19 7.35
N LEU A 30 -14.55 -15.31 6.81
CA LEU A 30 -13.16 -15.73 6.82
C LEU A 30 -12.57 -15.57 5.42
N TYR A 31 -11.36 -15.01 5.31
CA TYR A 31 -10.64 -14.85 4.06
C TYR A 31 -9.38 -15.73 4.04
N TYR A 32 -9.22 -16.52 2.98
CA TYR A 32 -8.08 -17.39 2.78
C TYR A 32 -7.15 -16.78 1.73
N TYR A 33 -5.91 -16.54 2.14
CA TYR A 33 -4.87 -15.98 1.28
C TYR A 33 -3.75 -16.98 1.07
N LEU A 34 -3.23 -17.06 -0.16
CA LEU A 34 -2.04 -17.83 -0.51
C LEU A 34 -1.11 -16.93 -1.32
N GLY A 35 0.15 -16.78 -0.90
CA GLY A 35 1.11 -15.90 -1.59
C GLY A 35 0.65 -14.44 -1.69
N GLY A 36 -0.12 -13.94 -0.71
CA GLY A 36 -0.68 -12.59 -0.71
C GLY A 36 -1.90 -12.37 -1.61
N LYS A 37 -2.39 -13.43 -2.27
CA LYS A 37 -3.56 -13.43 -3.18
C LYS A 37 -4.77 -14.04 -2.48
N LEU A 38 -5.96 -13.45 -2.66
CA LEU A 38 -7.19 -13.98 -2.09
C LEU A 38 -7.64 -15.15 -2.96
N VAL A 39 -7.69 -16.36 -2.37
CA VAL A 39 -8.04 -17.59 -3.09
C VAL A 39 -9.45 -18.08 -2.78
N ALA A 40 -9.94 -17.80 -1.57
CA ALA A 40 -11.28 -18.16 -1.17
C ALA A 40 -11.77 -17.28 -0.01
N TYR A 41 -13.08 -17.24 0.20
CA TYR A 41 -13.66 -16.72 1.42
C TYR A 41 -14.85 -17.57 1.86
N LYS A 42 -15.04 -17.70 3.18
CA LYS A 42 -16.15 -18.40 3.79
C LYS A 42 -17.02 -17.40 4.53
N GLU A 43 -18.28 -17.29 4.16
CA GLU A 43 -19.27 -16.42 4.81
C GLU A 43 -20.32 -17.31 5.48
N GLY A 44 -20.41 -17.24 6.81
CA GLY A 44 -21.14 -18.23 7.58
C GLY A 44 -20.57 -19.63 7.32
N GLU A 45 -21.40 -20.52 6.77
CA GLU A 45 -20.98 -21.88 6.36
C GLU A 45 -20.61 -22.00 4.87
N THR A 46 -20.85 -20.96 4.08
CA THR A 46 -20.71 -21.02 2.61
C THR A 46 -19.31 -20.63 2.17
N LEU A 47 -18.57 -21.58 1.59
CA LEU A 47 -17.25 -21.36 0.99
C LEU A 47 -17.37 -20.98 -0.48
N ARG A 48 -16.64 -19.94 -0.91
CA ARG A 48 -16.57 -19.46 -2.29
C ARG A 48 -15.11 -19.25 -2.70
N TYR A 49 -14.81 -19.54 -3.96
CA TYR A 49 -13.47 -19.47 -4.51
C TYR A 49 -13.32 -18.25 -5.40
N ILE A 50 -12.15 -17.61 -5.33
CA ILE A 50 -11.86 -16.36 -6.01
C ILE A 50 -10.83 -16.61 -7.12
N HIS A 51 -11.17 -16.16 -8.32
CA HIS A 51 -10.27 -16.15 -9.47
C HIS A 51 -9.88 -14.70 -9.75
N GLN A 52 -8.58 -14.43 -9.73
CA GLN A 52 -8.05 -13.08 -9.81
C GLN A 52 -7.39 -12.80 -11.16
N ASP A 53 -7.32 -11.53 -11.52
CA ASP A 53 -6.53 -11.03 -12.64
C ASP A 53 -5.03 -10.88 -12.27
N HIS A 54 -4.25 -10.41 -13.25
CA HIS A 54 -2.81 -10.19 -13.08
C HIS A 54 -2.45 -9.15 -12.00
N LEU A 55 -3.34 -8.17 -11.74
CA LEU A 55 -3.19 -7.18 -10.68
C LEU A 55 -3.75 -7.66 -9.35
N THR A 56 -4.12 -8.94 -9.23
CA THR A 56 -4.71 -9.50 -8.00
C THR A 56 -6.11 -8.93 -7.72
N GLY A 57 -6.76 -8.33 -8.73
CA GLY A 57 -8.17 -7.95 -8.67
C GLY A 57 -9.08 -9.16 -8.85
N THR A 58 -10.18 -9.25 -8.10
CA THR A 58 -11.16 -10.33 -8.29
C THR A 58 -11.80 -10.23 -9.67
N SER A 59 -11.86 -11.31 -10.45
CA SER A 59 -12.56 -11.32 -11.75
C SER A 59 -13.76 -12.27 -11.76
N VAL A 60 -13.61 -13.48 -11.23
CA VAL A 60 -14.69 -14.47 -11.16
C VAL A 60 -14.76 -15.06 -9.75
N THR A 61 -15.96 -15.38 -9.30
CA THR A 61 -16.22 -16.10 -8.05
C THR A 61 -16.98 -17.38 -8.36
N THR A 62 -16.52 -18.51 -7.85
CA THR A 62 -17.15 -19.82 -8.05
C THR A 62 -17.64 -20.44 -6.73
N ASP A 63 -18.67 -21.27 -6.83
CA ASP A 63 -19.13 -22.12 -5.72
C ASP A 63 -18.26 -23.38 -5.54
N SER A 64 -18.65 -24.25 -4.60
CA SER A 64 -17.98 -25.53 -4.32
C SER A 64 -18.06 -26.55 -5.45
N SER A 65 -19.01 -26.39 -6.36
CA SER A 65 -19.20 -27.25 -7.53
C SER A 65 -18.47 -26.71 -8.76
N GLY A 66 -17.78 -25.58 -8.64
CA GLY A 66 -17.05 -24.93 -9.73
C GLY A 66 -17.91 -24.05 -10.63
N ASN A 67 -19.20 -23.83 -10.29
CA ASN A 67 -20.06 -22.94 -11.09
C ASN A 67 -19.70 -21.49 -10.82
N SER A 68 -19.68 -20.67 -11.88
CA SER A 68 -19.53 -19.21 -11.76
C SER A 68 -20.78 -18.61 -11.13
N ILE A 69 -20.63 -18.02 -9.94
CA ILE A 69 -21.71 -17.35 -9.21
C ILE A 69 -21.57 -15.83 -9.21
N GLY A 70 -20.44 -15.31 -9.70
CA GLY A 70 -20.23 -13.87 -9.84
C GLY A 70 -19.07 -13.54 -10.76
N THR A 71 -19.21 -12.44 -11.49
CA THR A 71 -18.20 -11.95 -12.42
C THR A 71 -18.08 -10.44 -12.30
N ILE A 72 -16.88 -9.92 -12.48
CA ILE A 72 -16.60 -8.50 -12.53
C ILE A 72 -15.46 -8.21 -13.50
N SER A 73 -15.61 -7.14 -14.27
CA SER A 73 -14.57 -6.59 -15.13
C SER A 73 -14.35 -5.13 -14.76
N TYR A 74 -13.11 -4.66 -14.91
CA TYR A 74 -12.70 -3.31 -14.51
C TYR A 74 -12.32 -2.47 -15.72
N LYS A 75 -12.58 -1.16 -15.62
CA LYS A 75 -11.85 -0.14 -16.39
C LYS A 75 -10.42 -0.05 -15.83
N PRO A 76 -9.47 0.58 -16.56
CA PRO A 76 -8.05 0.61 -16.16
C PRO A 76 -7.78 1.10 -14.73
N TYR A 77 -8.61 2.00 -14.22
CA TYR A 77 -8.45 2.60 -12.90
C TYR A 77 -9.32 1.98 -11.80
N GLY A 78 -9.96 0.84 -12.06
CA GLY A 78 -10.65 0.05 -11.04
C GLY A 78 -12.16 0.27 -10.91
N GLU A 79 -12.74 1.14 -11.74
CA GLU A 79 -14.19 1.26 -11.86
C GLU A 79 -14.75 -0.01 -12.49
N ALA A 80 -15.86 -0.54 -11.97
CA ALA A 80 -16.48 -1.72 -12.56
C ALA A 80 -17.04 -1.38 -13.95
N ARG A 81 -16.55 -2.07 -14.99
CA ARG A 81 -17.11 -2.00 -16.35
C ARG A 81 -18.37 -2.87 -16.46
N SER A 82 -18.35 -4.03 -15.82
CA SER A 82 -19.51 -4.89 -15.62
C SER A 82 -19.35 -5.62 -14.30
N SER A 83 -20.44 -5.88 -13.59
CA SER A 83 -20.45 -6.68 -12.38
C SER A 83 -21.78 -7.39 -12.22
N ALA A 84 -21.75 -8.68 -11.93
CA ALA A 84 -22.94 -9.49 -11.72
C ALA A 84 -22.69 -10.57 -10.65
N GLY A 85 -23.77 -10.98 -10.00
CA GLY A 85 -23.77 -12.10 -9.06
C GLY A 85 -23.07 -11.82 -7.73
N THR A 86 -22.62 -12.89 -7.08
CA THR A 86 -21.99 -12.86 -5.75
C THR A 86 -20.50 -12.63 -5.88
N LEU A 87 -20.01 -11.53 -5.31
CA LEU A 87 -18.61 -11.13 -5.35
C LEU A 87 -18.10 -10.84 -3.93
N PRO A 88 -16.81 -11.08 -3.64
CA PRO A 88 -16.20 -10.64 -2.40
C PRO A 88 -16.15 -9.11 -2.30
N ALA A 89 -15.85 -8.65 -1.09
CA ALA A 89 -15.60 -7.24 -0.80
C ALA A 89 -14.27 -6.76 -1.40
N GLN A 90 -13.26 -7.64 -1.48
CA GLN A 90 -11.99 -7.39 -2.17
C GLN A 90 -12.19 -7.44 -3.68
N LYS A 91 -12.00 -6.30 -4.35
CA LYS A 91 -12.24 -6.13 -5.79
C LYS A 91 -10.94 -5.71 -6.47
N PHE A 92 -10.85 -4.51 -7.04
CA PHE A 92 -9.68 -4.04 -7.78
C PHE A 92 -8.39 -4.04 -6.96
N THR A 93 -7.30 -4.58 -7.52
CA THR A 93 -5.98 -4.71 -6.87
C THR A 93 -6.02 -5.40 -5.48
N GLY A 94 -7.03 -6.24 -5.25
CA GLY A 94 -7.25 -6.94 -3.98
C GLY A 94 -7.77 -6.05 -2.84
N GLN A 95 -8.07 -4.77 -3.10
CA GLN A 95 -8.54 -3.84 -2.08
C GLN A 95 -10.04 -3.95 -1.86
N ARG A 96 -10.48 -3.64 -0.64
CA ARG A 96 -11.89 -3.67 -0.27
C ARG A 96 -12.64 -2.49 -0.89
N LEU A 97 -13.71 -2.77 -1.62
CA LEU A 97 -14.70 -1.76 -2.01
C LEU A 97 -15.71 -1.59 -0.88
N ASP A 98 -15.85 -0.38 -0.38
CA ASP A 98 -16.85 -0.02 0.62
C ASP A 98 -18.15 0.49 -0.04
N GLY A 99 -19.26 0.55 0.71
CA GLY A 99 -20.56 1.00 0.18
C GLY A 99 -20.60 2.44 -0.34
N THR A 100 -19.57 3.25 -0.07
CA THR A 100 -19.39 4.59 -0.64
C THR A 100 -18.91 4.57 -2.10
N GLY A 101 -18.54 3.40 -2.65
CA GLY A 101 -17.92 3.28 -3.97
C GLY A 101 -16.41 3.54 -3.98
N LEU A 102 -15.80 3.74 -2.81
CA LEU A 102 -14.37 3.99 -2.66
C LEU A 102 -13.63 2.72 -2.21
N TYR A 103 -12.40 2.57 -2.68
CA TYR A 103 -11.51 1.49 -2.26
C TYR A 103 -10.73 1.88 -1.01
N TYR A 104 -10.74 1.01 0.00
CA TYR A 104 -9.98 1.20 1.24
C TYR A 104 -8.57 0.59 1.12
N TYR A 105 -7.55 1.44 1.00
CA TYR A 105 -6.12 1.05 0.93
C TYR A 105 -5.44 1.12 2.31
N GLY A 106 -6.20 0.99 3.41
CA GLY A 106 -5.65 1.03 4.77
C GLY A 106 -5.47 2.44 5.32
N ALA A 107 -4.59 3.24 4.72
CA ALA A 107 -4.32 4.62 5.17
C ALA A 107 -5.18 5.67 4.45
N ARG A 108 -5.59 5.39 3.21
CA ARG A 108 -6.32 6.31 2.34
C ARG A 108 -7.45 5.60 1.62
N TYR A 109 -8.43 6.38 1.18
CA TYR A 109 -9.44 5.93 0.23
C TYR A 109 -9.05 6.33 -1.19
N TYR A 110 -9.26 5.42 -2.11
CA TYR A 110 -9.03 5.62 -3.54
C TYR A 110 -10.36 5.69 -4.28
N ASP A 111 -10.50 6.70 -5.12
CA ASP A 111 -11.64 6.90 -5.99
C ASP A 111 -11.33 6.34 -7.39
N PRO A 112 -12.01 5.25 -7.80
CA PRO A 112 -11.79 4.64 -9.11
C PRO A 112 -12.31 5.48 -10.28
N ALA A 113 -13.27 6.38 -10.07
CA ALA A 113 -13.83 7.23 -11.12
C ALA A 113 -12.88 8.39 -11.45
N LEU A 114 -12.25 8.97 -10.41
CA LEU A 114 -11.27 10.05 -10.55
C LEU A 114 -9.83 9.56 -10.74
N ALA A 115 -9.61 8.25 -10.63
CA ALA A 115 -8.30 7.60 -10.69
C ALA A 115 -7.27 8.17 -9.69
N ARG A 116 -7.71 8.52 -8.48
CA ARG A 116 -6.85 9.18 -7.47
C ARG A 116 -7.25 8.86 -6.04
N PHE A 117 -6.33 9.07 -5.11
CA PHE A 117 -6.68 9.09 -3.69
C PHE A 117 -7.47 10.34 -3.33
N VAL A 118 -8.45 10.20 -2.43
CA VAL A 118 -9.30 11.31 -1.99
C VAL A 118 -8.61 12.22 -0.97
N SER A 119 -7.49 11.78 -0.41
CA SER A 119 -6.69 12.54 0.56
C SER A 119 -5.20 12.53 0.19
N ALA A 120 -4.51 13.62 0.52
CA ALA A 120 -3.07 13.72 0.41
C ALA A 120 -2.36 12.73 1.36
N ASP A 121 -1.10 12.42 1.06
CA ASP A 121 -0.25 11.69 2.00
C ASP A 121 0.08 12.55 3.23
N THR A 122 0.13 11.94 4.40
CA THR A 122 0.50 12.62 5.64
C THR A 122 2.02 12.85 5.72
N ILE A 123 2.80 12.02 5.02
CA ILE A 123 4.25 12.14 4.97
C ILE A 123 4.62 12.70 3.59
N VAL A 124 4.87 14.00 3.54
CA VAL A 124 5.51 14.63 2.38
C VAL A 124 7.01 14.65 2.65
N PRO A 125 7.83 13.86 1.91
CA PRO A 125 9.27 13.94 2.09
C PRO A 125 9.71 15.38 1.80
N SER A 126 10.47 15.96 2.73
CA SER A 126 10.99 17.31 2.55
C SER A 126 11.75 17.36 1.22
N SER A 127 11.36 18.31 0.37
CA SER A 127 11.98 18.50 -0.93
C SER A 127 13.43 18.89 -0.70
N ARG A 128 14.33 17.92 -0.85
CA ARG A 128 15.79 18.08 -0.89
C ARG A 128 16.37 18.62 0.43
N LYS A 129 17.18 17.79 1.12
CA LYS A 129 18.27 18.31 1.96
C LYS A 129 19.05 19.28 1.08
N GLU A 130 18.90 20.58 1.30
CA GLU A 130 19.90 21.51 0.79
C GLU A 130 21.23 21.04 1.38
N LEU A 131 22.11 20.53 0.51
CA LEU A 131 23.51 20.36 0.86
C LEU A 131 23.91 21.70 1.48
N PRO A 132 24.45 21.72 2.70
CA PRO A 132 24.69 22.97 3.40
C PRO A 132 25.46 23.85 2.43
N ALA A 133 24.86 24.99 2.05
CA ALA A 133 25.51 26.00 1.27
C ALA A 133 26.85 26.21 1.96
N LYS A 134 27.94 25.78 1.29
CA LYS A 134 29.29 26.09 1.72
C LYS A 134 29.28 27.61 1.73
N ARG A 135 29.06 28.20 2.90
CA ARG A 135 29.24 29.63 3.14
C ARG A 135 30.62 29.91 2.57
N ALA A 136 30.66 30.64 1.47
CA ALA A 136 31.87 31.25 0.95
C ALA A 136 32.28 32.33 1.96
N LEU A 137 32.73 31.89 3.15
CA LEU A 137 33.57 32.69 4.00
C LEU A 137 34.96 32.57 3.37
N GLY A 138 35.37 33.63 2.70
CA GLY A 138 36.71 33.75 2.17
C GLY A 138 37.71 33.48 3.29
N VAL A 139 38.54 32.46 3.09
CA VAL A 139 39.75 32.26 3.88
C VAL A 139 40.87 31.90 2.91
N ALA A 140 41.90 32.73 2.97
CA ALA A 140 43.05 32.74 2.09
C ALA A 140 43.75 31.39 2.01
N TRP A 141 44.02 30.94 0.78
CA TRP A 141 45.01 29.89 0.51
C TRP A 141 46.40 30.46 0.77
N ARG A 142 46.97 30.19 1.94
CA ARG A 142 48.42 30.34 2.16
C ARG A 142 49.04 28.94 2.03
N VAL A 143 49.70 28.69 0.91
CA VAL A 143 50.45 27.45 0.65
C VAL A 143 51.68 27.44 1.56
N ALA A 144 51.71 26.54 2.54
CA ALA A 144 52.91 26.22 3.30
C ALA A 144 53.61 25.01 2.65
N LYS A 145 54.77 25.21 2.03
CA LYS A 145 55.68 24.10 1.70
C LYS A 145 56.54 23.78 2.93
N PRO A 146 56.70 22.49 3.30
CA PRO A 146 57.52 22.12 4.45
C PRO A 146 59.01 22.33 4.16
N ALA A 147 59.70 22.90 5.15
CA ALA A 147 61.13 23.18 5.15
C ALA A 147 61.94 21.87 5.16
N THR A 148 62.81 21.69 4.16
CA THR A 148 63.83 20.65 4.16
C THR A 148 64.89 21.01 5.20
N ARG A 149 65.07 20.10 6.16
CA ARG A 149 65.95 20.21 7.33
C ARG A 149 67.42 20.28 6.91
N LEU A 150 68.06 21.42 7.14
CA LEU A 150 69.49 21.66 6.93
C LEU A 150 70.30 20.91 8.01
N VAL A 151 71.06 19.88 7.63
CA VAL A 151 72.02 19.20 8.51
C VAL A 151 73.30 20.02 8.55
N ARG A 152 73.66 20.55 9.73
CA ARG A 152 74.97 21.19 9.98
C ARG A 152 76.05 20.11 10.20
N ARG A 153 77.13 20.17 9.42
CA ARG A 153 78.50 19.76 9.75
C ARG A 153 79.40 20.72 8.96
N GLY A 154 80.44 21.35 9.45
CA GLY A 154 81.13 21.47 10.72
C GLY A 154 82.31 22.40 10.42
N GLU A 155 82.68 23.26 11.37
CA GLU A 155 83.81 24.18 11.21
C GLU A 155 85.13 23.38 11.06
N ARG A 156 86.04 23.85 10.19
CA ARG A 156 87.51 23.88 10.42
C ARG A 156 88.24 24.68 9.34
N CYS A 157 89.00 25.66 9.83
CA CYS A 157 90.28 26.26 9.40
C CYS A 157 90.87 25.84 8.03
N PHE A 158 91.20 26.80 7.16
CA PHE A 158 92.44 27.60 7.14
C PHE A 158 92.22 28.85 6.26
#